data_AF-A0A2A7D4J5-F1
#
_entry.id   AF-A0A2A7D4J5-F1
#
_cell.length_a   1.000
_cell.length_b   1.000
_cell.length_c   1.000
_cell.angle_alpha   90.00
_cell.angle_beta   90.00
_cell.angle_gamma   90.00
#
_symmetry.space_group_name_H-M   'P 1'
#
loop_
_entity.id
_entity.type
_entity.pdbx_description
1 polymer ?
#
loop_
_entity_poly.entity_id
_entity_poly.type
_entity_poly.pdbx_seq_one_letter_code
_entity_poly.pdbx_strand_id
1 'polypeptide(L)'
;MNSVIDGKIAAFGLIPIDKKAYIKYLKPHEKAYKKAGIDVNRFKYYKLYGENHMLYSVEYLEQTSIKELLERDKGNKVRWVKTDE
;
A
#
# COMPACT_ATOMS: atom_id res chain seq x y z
N MET A 1 -17.03 12.40 5.31
CA MET A 1 -17.19 10.97 5.63
C MET A 1 -15.98 10.23 5.06
N ASN A 2 -15.01 9.90 5.92
CA ASN A 2 -13.92 8.94 5.63
C ASN A 2 -13.22 8.49 6.92
N SER A 3 -13.81 8.73 8.10
CA SER A 3 -13.16 8.60 9.41
C SER A 3 -12.73 7.16 9.73
N VAL A 4 -13.42 6.17 9.16
CA VAL A 4 -13.04 4.75 9.30
C VAL A 4 -11.77 4.44 8.51
N ILE A 5 -11.65 4.94 7.28
CA ILE A 5 -10.45 4.71 6.46
C ILE A 5 -9.29 5.55 7.00
N ASP A 6 -9.54 6.79 7.41
CA ASP A 6 -8.53 7.67 8.02
C ASP A 6 -7.96 7.06 9.31
N GLY A 7 -8.84 6.52 10.18
CA GLY A 7 -8.43 5.78 11.36
C GLY A 7 -7.64 4.50 11.04
N LYS A 8 -8.01 3.78 9.97
CA LYS A 8 -7.23 2.63 9.47
C LYS A 8 -5.85 3.06 8.97
N ILE A 9 -5.77 4.13 8.20
CA ILE A 9 -4.51 4.66 7.66
C ILE A 9 -3.58 5.07 8.80
N ALA A 10 -4.09 5.82 9.78
CA ALA A 10 -3.34 6.24 10.94
C ALA A 10 -2.86 5.06 11.79
N ALA A 11 -3.73 4.09 12.08
CA ALA A 11 -3.37 2.90 12.85
C ALA A 11 -2.42 1.95 12.10
N PHE A 12 -2.52 1.91 10.77
CA PHE A 12 -1.70 1.05 9.92
C PHE A 12 -0.39 1.72 9.49
N GLY A 13 -0.25 3.03 9.71
CA GLY A 13 0.91 3.81 9.26
C GLY A 13 1.02 3.88 7.73
N LEU A 14 -0.13 3.96 7.04
CA LEU A 14 -0.15 4.13 5.59
C LEU A 14 0.25 5.55 5.22
N ILE A 15 1.14 5.67 4.25
CA ILE A 15 1.59 6.97 3.74
C ILE A 15 0.78 7.27 2.49
N PRO A 16 0.15 8.45 2.37
CA PRO A 16 -0.49 8.85 1.11
C PRO A 16 0.55 8.96 0.00
N ILE A 17 0.21 8.45 -1.19
CA ILE A 17 1.09 8.55 -2.36
C ILE A 17 1.15 10.01 -2.80
N ASP A 18 2.27 10.66 -2.51
CA ASP A 18 2.57 11.98 -3.03
C ASP A 18 2.99 11.90 -4.50
N LYS A 19 2.95 13.02 -5.22
CA LYS A 19 3.40 13.12 -6.61
C LYS A 19 4.84 12.61 -6.79
N LYS A 20 5.71 12.82 -5.80
CA LYS A 20 7.09 12.26 -5.83
C LYS A 20 7.11 10.74 -5.73
N ALA A 21 6.34 10.18 -4.80
CA ALA A 21 6.24 8.73 -4.61
C ALA A 21 5.60 8.07 -5.84
N TYR A 22 4.60 8.70 -6.44
CA TYR A 22 4.00 8.25 -7.69
C TYR A 22 5.04 8.15 -8.81
N ILE A 23 5.86 9.19 -9.01
CA ILE A 23 6.89 9.20 -10.06
C ILE A 23 7.98 8.16 -9.80
N LYS A 24 8.33 7.90 -8.54
CA LYS A 24 9.37 6.94 -8.17
C LYS A 24 8.90 5.49 -8.26
N TYR A 25 7.70 5.20 -7.74
CA TYR A 25 7.22 3.85 -7.51
C TYR A 25 6.13 3.41 -8.49
N LEU A 26 5.22 4.30 -8.90
CA LEU A 26 4.10 3.91 -9.78
C LEU A 26 4.43 4.12 -11.26
N LYS A 27 5.09 5.22 -11.61
CA LYS A 27 5.43 5.57 -13.00
C LYS A 27 6.17 4.46 -13.76
N PRO A 28 7.18 3.76 -13.22
CA PRO A 28 7.82 2.66 -13.95
C PRO A 28 6.87 1.48 -14.19
N HIS A 29 5.90 1.27 -13.30
CA HIS A 29 4.93 0.18 -13.40
C HIS A 29 3.63 0.57 -14.13
N GLU A 30 3.39 1.86 -14.39
CA GLU A 30 2.18 2.38 -15.05
C GLU A 30 1.91 1.68 -16.39
N LYS A 31 2.96 1.45 -17.18
CA LYS A 31 2.85 0.73 -18.46
C LYS A 31 2.43 -0.74 -18.27
N ALA A 32 2.93 -1.40 -17.22
CA ALA A 32 2.58 -2.78 -16.91
C ALA A 32 1.15 -2.90 -16.36
N TYR A 33 0.76 -2.00 -15.45
CA TYR A 33 -0.59 -1.94 -14.90
C TYR A 33 -1.62 -1.63 -15.99
N LYS A 34 -1.34 -0.68 -16.89
CA LYS A 34 -2.20 -0.37 -18.03
C LYS A 34 -2.39 -1.58 -18.96
N LYS A 35 -1.34 -2.37 -19.19
CA LYS A 35 -1.42 -3.62 -19.96
C LYS A 35 -2.28 -4.68 -19.25
N ALA A 36 -2.32 -4.68 -17.93
CA ALA A 36 -3.15 -5.55 -17.12
C ALA A 36 -4.58 -5.00 -16.88
N GLY A 37 -4.95 -3.84 -17.43
CA GLY A 37 -6.24 -3.20 -17.19
C GLY A 37 -6.40 -2.64 -15.77
N ILE A 38 -5.29 -2.46 -15.05
CA ILE A 38 -5.27 -1.94 -13.68
C ILE A 38 -4.99 -0.44 -13.73
N ASP A 39 -5.88 0.34 -13.13
CA ASP A 39 -5.69 1.77 -13.01
C ASP A 39 -4.79 2.08 -11.81
N VAL A 40 -3.62 2.67 -12.08
CA VAL A 40 -2.64 3.02 -11.03
C VAL A 40 -3.13 4.15 -10.12
N ASN A 41 -4.12 4.93 -10.54
CA ASN A 41 -4.70 6.00 -9.73
C ASN A 41 -5.59 5.45 -8.59
N ARG A 42 -6.02 4.19 -8.66
CA ARG A 42 -6.72 3.52 -7.54
C ARG A 42 -5.82 3.36 -6.31
N PHE A 43 -4.51 3.26 -6.51
CA PHE A 43 -3.56 3.25 -5.41
C PHE A 43 -3.41 4.68 -4.88
N LYS A 44 -3.85 4.90 -3.63
CA LYS A 44 -3.73 6.19 -2.95
C LYS A 44 -2.79 6.16 -1.77
N TYR A 45 -2.48 4.97 -1.27
CA TYR A 45 -1.67 4.78 -0.08
C TYR A 45 -0.56 3.77 -0.36
N TYR A 46 0.55 3.93 0.32
CA TYR A 46 1.65 2.99 0.28
C TYR A 46 2.27 2.81 1.66
N LYS A 47 2.97 1.70 1.84
CA LYS A 47 3.75 1.43 3.05
C LYS A 47 5.15 0.98 2.66
N LEU A 48 6.14 1.46 3.39
CA LEU A 48 7.53 1.06 3.24
C LEU A 48 7.86 -0.03 4.27
N TYR A 49 8.44 -1.12 3.78
CA TYR A 49 8.97 -2.23 4.57
C TYR A 49 10.46 -2.36 4.23
N GLY A 50 11.29 -1.55 4.89
CA GLY A 50 12.72 -1.43 4.54
C GLY A 50 12.90 -0.83 3.15
N GLU A 51 13.56 -1.57 2.25
CA GLU A 51 13.77 -1.18 0.85
C GLU A 51 12.56 -1.47 -0.05
N ASN A 52 11.64 -2.32 0.41
CA ASN A 52 10.45 -2.70 -0.35
C ASN A 52 9.27 -1.76 -0.06
N HIS A 53 8.43 -1.53 -1.06
CA HIS A 53 7.22 -0.73 -0.94
C HIS A 53 6.00 -1.56 -1.32
N MET A 54 4.89 -1.36 -0.61
CA MET A 54 3.62 -2.01 -0.88
C MET A 54 2.55 -0.96 -1.13
N LEU A 55 1.86 -1.08 -2.26
CA LEU A 55 0.80 -0.17 -2.68
C LEU A 55 -0.56 -0.68 -2.21
N TYR A 56 -1.40 0.24 -1.73
CA TYR A 56 -2.73 -0.02 -1.23
C TYR A 56 -3.76 0.85 -1.95
N SER A 57 -4.77 0.20 -2.50
CA SER A 57 -5.92 0.87 -3.11
C SER A 57 -6.98 1.19 -2.07
N VAL A 58 -7.77 2.24 -2.31
CA VAL A 58 -8.87 2.62 -1.40
C VAL A 58 -9.87 1.47 -1.24
N GLU A 59 -10.29 0.86 -2.34
CA GLU A 59 -11.22 -0.27 -2.31
C GLU A 59 -10.69 -1.48 -1.53
N TYR A 60 -9.38 -1.73 -1.59
CA TYR A 60 -8.77 -2.79 -0.80
C TYR A 60 -8.82 -2.47 0.70
N LEU A 61 -8.61 -1.20 1.09
CA LEU A 61 -8.71 -0.76 2.48
C LEU A 61 -10.17 -0.71 2.97
N GLU A 62 -11.11 -0.51 2.06
CA GLU A 62 -12.55 -0.61 2.36
C GLU A 62 -12.98 -2.06 2.56
N GLN A 63 -12.60 -2.95 1.65
CA GLN A 63 -12.92 -4.38 1.75
C GLN A 63 -12.20 -5.07 2.91
N THR A 64 -10.96 -4.68 3.19
CA THR A 64 -10.15 -5.33 4.23
C THR A 64 -10.40 -4.69 5.59
N SER A 65 -10.65 -5.51 6.60
CA SER A 65 -10.79 -5.04 7.98
C SER A 65 -9.44 -4.60 8.57
N ILE A 66 -9.47 -3.66 9.52
CA ILE A 66 -8.25 -3.16 10.18
C ILE A 66 -7.46 -4.28 10.86
N LYS A 67 -8.17 -5.26 11.43
CA LYS A 67 -7.59 -6.44 12.08
C LYS A 67 -6.80 -7.28 11.08
N GLU A 68 -7.38 -7.57 9.91
CA GLU A 68 -6.71 -8.31 8.84
C GLU A 68 -5.50 -7.55 8.30
N LEU A 69 -5.61 -6.22 8.13
CA LEU A 69 -4.47 -5.39 7.75
C LEU A 69 -3.34 -5.58 8.77
N LEU A 70 -3.61 -5.43 10.08
CA LEU A 70 -2.62 -5.59 11.15
C LEU A 70 -2.02 -6.99 11.23
N GLU A 71 -2.80 -8.04 11.00
CA GLU A 71 -2.31 -9.42 10.94
C GLU A 71 -1.39 -9.62 9.73
N ARG A 72 -1.78 -9.10 8.57
CA ARG A 72 -0.96 -9.14 7.35
C ARG A 72 0.31 -8.31 7.50
N ASP A 73 0.28 -7.18 8.20
CA ASP A 73 1.47 -6.38 8.50
C ASP A 73 2.47 -7.12 9.37
N LYS A 74 2.01 -7.80 10.43
CA LYS A 74 2.88 -8.65 11.25
C LYS A 74 3.50 -9.76 10.41
N GLY A 75 2.71 -10.42 9.57
CA GLY A 75 3.20 -11.46 8.66
C GLY A 75 4.18 -10.93 7.61
N ASN A 76 3.88 -9.80 6.99
CA ASN A 76 4.77 -9.14 6.04
C ASN A 76 6.05 -8.70 6.73
N LYS A 77 5.98 -8.00 7.87
CA LYS A 77 7.16 -7.55 8.59
C LYS A 77 8.10 -8.71 8.88
N VAL A 78 7.59 -9.87 9.30
CA VAL A 78 8.42 -11.09 9.49
C VAL A 78 9.00 -11.62 8.18
N ARG A 79 8.19 -11.70 7.10
CA ARG A 79 8.66 -12.19 5.79
C ARG A 79 9.71 -11.30 5.14
N TRP A 80 9.50 -9.99 5.17
CA TRP A 80 10.37 -9.02 4.51
C TRP A 80 11.60 -8.67 5.38
N VAL A 81 11.52 -8.77 6.71
CA VAL A 81 12.71 -8.67 7.59
C VAL A 81 13.63 -9.89 7.44
N LYS A 82 13.10 -11.08 7.13
CA LYS A 82 13.91 -12.30 6.94
C LYS A 82 14.62 -12.40 5.59
N THR A 83 14.47 -11.42 4.69
CA THR A 83 15.21 -11.39 3.41
C THR A 83 16.51 -10.58 3.56
N ASP A 84 17.24 -10.87 4.63
CA ASP A 84 18.61 -10.41 4.91
C ASP A 84 19.32 -11.62 5.55
N GLU A 85 19.57 -12.65 4.75
CA GLU A 85 20.53 -13.72 5.05
C GLU A 85 21.30 -14.06 3.76
#